data_AF-A0A957FP09-F1
#
_entry.id   AF-A0A957FP09-F1
#
_cell.length_a   1.000
_cell.length_b   1.000
_cell.length_c   1.000
_cell.angle_alpha   90.00
_cell.angle_beta   90.00
_cell.angle_gamma   90.00
#
_symmetry.space_group_name_H-M   'P 1'
#
loop_
_entity.id
_entity.type
_entity.pdbx_description
1 polymer ?
#
loop_
_entity_poly.entity_id
_entity_poly.type
_entity_poly.pdbx_seq_one_letter_code
_entity_poly.pdbx_strand_id
1 'polypeptide(L)'
;MNSHRFPYTEHPQFPVGLPLVNVRLAHNTTKITVPAVVDSGAALNVLPYDIGLSLGLEWHRQTYPLDLGGMLTGTQAYAVL
;
A
#
# COMPACT_ATOMS: atom_id res chain seq x y z
N MET A 1 -9.39 21.76 -11.51
CA MET A 1 -8.59 20.77 -10.75
C MET A 1 -9.35 20.45 -9.48
N ASN A 2 -9.73 19.18 -9.26
CA ASN A 2 -10.37 18.76 -8.01
C ASN A 2 -9.29 18.40 -7.01
N SER A 3 -9.19 19.16 -5.92
CA SER A 3 -8.33 18.83 -4.79
C SER A 3 -9.14 18.07 -3.75
N HIS A 4 -8.59 16.96 -3.25
CA HIS A 4 -9.14 16.22 -2.12
C HIS A 4 -8.22 16.41 -0.92
N ARG A 5 -8.77 16.82 0.22
CA ARG A 5 -8.02 17.02 1.46
C ARG A 5 -8.28 15.83 2.39
N PHE A 6 -7.21 15.19 2.83
CA PHE A 6 -7.26 14.10 3.80
C PHE A 6 -6.70 14.58 5.14
N PRO A 7 -7.42 14.41 6.26
CA PRO A 7 -6.92 14.79 7.56
C PRO A 7 -5.77 13.88 7.98
N TYR A 8 -4.80 14.44 8.71
CA TYR A 8 -3.81 13.64 9.40
C TYR A 8 -4.51 12.91 10.55
N THR A 9 -4.45 11.58 10.51
CA THR A 9 -5.00 10.70 11.53
C THR A 9 -3.89 10.36 12.50
N GLU A 10 -4.13 10.58 13.79
CA GLU A 10 -3.17 10.26 14.85
C GLU A 10 -2.85 8.76 14.86
N HIS A 11 -1.58 8.43 15.03
CA HIS A 11 -1.13 7.05 15.17
C HIS A 11 -0.10 6.99 16.31
N PRO A 12 -0.16 6.00 17.22
CA PRO A 12 0.74 5.94 18.38
C PRO A 12 2.24 5.98 18.02
N GLN A 13 2.59 5.47 16.84
CA GLN A 13 3.97 5.45 16.33
C GLN A 13 4.35 6.71 15.52
N PHE A 14 3.39 7.55 15.13
CA PHE A 14 3.61 8.74 14.31
C PHE A 14 2.97 9.96 14.99
N PRO A 15 3.72 10.73 15.80
CA PRO A 15 3.18 11.82 16.62
C PRO A 15 2.50 12.96 15.83
N VAL A 16 2.89 13.15 14.57
CA VAL A 16 2.32 14.16 13.67
C VAL A 16 1.08 13.62 12.93
N GLY A 17 0.77 12.33 13.11
CA GLY A 17 -0.25 11.61 12.35
C GLY A 17 0.20 11.27 10.93
N LEU A 18 -0.66 10.55 10.21
CA LEU A 18 -0.48 10.24 8.79
C LEU A 18 -1.75 10.58 7.99
N PRO A 19 -1.64 11.04 6.73
CA PRO A 19 -2.80 11.29 5.88
C PRO A 19 -3.40 9.95 5.42
N LEU A 20 -4.24 9.35 6.28
CA LEU A 20 -4.84 8.04 6.04
C LEU A 20 -6.18 8.15 5.31
N VAL A 21 -6.41 7.23 4.38
CA VAL A 21 -7.68 7.07 3.66
C VAL A 21 -8.08 5.61 3.61
N ASN A 22 -9.37 5.33 3.71
CA ASN A 22 -9.88 3.97 3.48
C ASN A 22 -9.92 3.69 1.97
N VAL A 23 -9.10 2.75 1.52
CA VAL A 23 -9.06 2.30 0.13
C VAL A 23 -9.74 0.95 0.03
N ARG A 24 -10.66 0.82 -0.92
CA ARG A 24 -11.26 -0.47 -1.27
C ARG A 24 -10.43 -1.12 -2.37
N LEU A 25 -9.78 -2.23 -2.03
CA LEU A 25 -9.02 -3.06 -2.96
C LEU A 25 -9.89 -4.22 -3.45
N ALA A 26 -9.67 -4.65 -4.69
CA ALA A 26 -10.41 -5.76 -5.30
C ALA A 26 -9.48 -6.62 -6.16
N HIS A 27 -9.61 -7.94 -6.04
CA HIS A 27 -8.90 -8.93 -6.85
C HIS A 27 -9.81 -10.16 -6.99
N ASN A 28 -10.15 -10.53 -8.23
CA ASN A 28 -11.15 -11.56 -8.53
C ASN A 28 -12.47 -11.32 -7.78
N THR A 29 -12.88 -12.27 -6.94
CA THR A 29 -14.09 -12.20 -6.11
C THR A 29 -13.85 -11.55 -4.74
N THR A 30 -12.60 -11.31 -4.36
CA THR A 30 -12.22 -10.78 -3.05
C THR A 30 -12.19 -9.26 -3.08
N LYS A 31 -12.79 -8.64 -2.06
CA LYS A 31 -12.76 -7.19 -1.84
C LYS A 31 -12.50 -6.92 -0.38
N ILE A 32 -11.55 -6.04 -0.09
CA ILE A 32 -11.22 -5.61 1.27
C ILE A 32 -11.14 -4.08 1.32
N THR A 33 -11.38 -3.52 2.49
CA THR A 33 -11.17 -2.09 2.74
C THR A 33 -10.09 -1.96 3.80
N VAL A 34 -9.04 -1.20 3.49
CA VAL A 34 -7.88 -1.01 4.38
C VAL A 34 -7.53 0.46 4.49
N PRO A 35 -7.00 0.91 5.65
CA PRO A 35 -6.38 2.23 5.73
C PRO A 35 -5.09 2.24 4.91
N ALA A 36 -4.88 3.28 4.11
CA ALA A 36 -3.68 3.50 3.32
C ALA A 36 -3.17 4.93 3.51
N VAL A 37 -1.85 5.11 3.47
CA VAL A 37 -1.21 6.44 3.55
C VAL A 37 -1.22 7.09 2.17
N VAL A 38 -1.60 8.37 2.11
CA VAL A 38 -1.43 9.21 0.92
C VAL A 38 -0.06 9.88 0.98
N ASP A 39 0.91 9.30 0.27
CA ASP A 39 2.29 9.78 0.25
C ASP A 39 2.69 10.29 -1.14
N SER A 40 2.74 11.62 -1.32
CA SER A 40 3.17 12.23 -2.58
C SER A 40 4.68 12.12 -2.84
N GLY A 41 5.47 11.71 -1.83
CA GLY A 41 6.90 11.44 -1.96
C GLY A 41 7.21 10.03 -2.49
N ALA A 42 6.21 9.14 -2.55
CA ALA A 42 6.37 7.79 -3.06
C ALA A 42 6.23 7.73 -4.58
N ALA A 43 7.14 7.00 -5.24
CA ALA A 43 7.08 6.77 -6.69
C ALA A 43 6.08 5.66 -7.09
N LEU A 44 5.66 4.82 -6.13
CA LEU A 44 4.80 3.66 -6.37
C LEU A 44 3.90 3.38 -5.16
N ASN A 45 2.76 2.75 -5.40
CA ASN A 45 1.91 2.21 -4.35
C ASN A 45 2.48 0.88 -3.84
N VAL A 46 2.57 0.72 -2.53
CA VAL A 46 3.06 -0.51 -1.90
C VAL A 46 1.89 -1.24 -1.25
N LEU A 47 1.70 -2.50 -1.60
CA LEU A 47 0.76 -3.40 -0.93
C LEU A 47 1.53 -4.28 0.06
N PRO A 48 1.27 -4.17 1.38
CA PRO A 48 1.89 -5.05 2.36
C PRO A 48 1.55 -6.52 2.10
N TYR A 49 2.48 -7.41 2.44
CA TYR A 49 2.37 -8.85 2.17
C TYR A 49 1.10 -9.48 2.75
N ASP A 50 0.79 -9.20 4.02
CA ASP A 50 -0.38 -9.69 4.74
C ASP A 50 -1.70 -9.17 4.15
N ILE A 51 -1.72 -7.92 3.70
CA ILE A 51 -2.86 -7.35 2.98
C ILE A 51 -3.03 -8.01 1.61
N GLY A 52 -1.93 -8.28 0.90
CA GLY A 52 -1.93 -9.03 -0.36
C GLY A 52 -2.52 -10.43 -0.20
N LEU A 53 -2.11 -11.17 0.84
CA LEU A 53 -2.70 -12.47 1.17
C LEU A 53 -4.20 -12.35 1.48
N SER A 54 -4.61 -11.34 2.27
CA SER A 54 -6.01 -11.08 2.60
C SER A 54 -6.86 -10.73 1.38
N LEU A 55 -6.24 -10.13 0.35
CA LEU A 55 -6.85 -9.84 -0.95
C LEU A 55 -6.90 -11.07 -1.87
N GLY A 56 -6.29 -12.19 -1.47
CA GLY A 56 -6.24 -13.43 -2.23
C GLY A 56 -5.13 -13.48 -3.28
N LEU A 57 -4.08 -12.68 -3.13
CA LEU A 57 -2.87 -12.79 -3.94
C LEU A 57 -2.00 -13.95 -3.45
N GLU A 58 -1.37 -14.64 -4.39
CA GLU A 58 -0.40 -15.70 -4.10
C GLU A 58 1.01 -15.18 -4.34
N TRP A 59 1.77 -14.98 -3.27
CA TRP A 59 3.13 -14.44 -3.35
C TRP A 59 4.07 -15.28 -4.23
N HIS A 60 4.03 -16.60 -4.06
CA HIS A 60 4.88 -17.53 -4.81
C HIS A 60 4.55 -17.59 -6.31
N ARG A 61 3.43 -17.02 -6.74
CA ARG A 61 3.05 -16.91 -8.15
C ARG A 61 3.46 -15.59 -8.79
N GLN A 62 3.98 -14.63 -8.01
CA GLN A 62 4.43 -13.36 -8.57
C GLN A 62 5.78 -13.55 -9.28
N THR A 63 5.85 -13.12 -10.54
CA THR A 63 7.00 -13.42 -11.42
C THR A 63 7.81 -12.19 -11.82
N TYR A 64 7.39 -11.00 -11.40
CA TYR A 64 8.04 -9.73 -11.75
C TYR A 64 8.67 -9.08 -10.52
N PRO A 65 9.90 -9.48 -10.14
CA PRO A 65 10.59 -8.88 -9.01
C PRO A 65 10.90 -7.41 -9.28
N LEU A 66 10.86 -6.59 -8.23
CA LEU A 66 11.18 -5.17 -8.28
C LEU A 66 12.38 -4.87 -7.37
N ASP A 67 13.38 -4.20 -7.94
CA ASP A 67 14.45 -3.60 -7.14
C ASP A 67 13.95 -2.27 -6.56
N LEU A 68 13.81 -2.22 -5.23
CA LEU A 68 13.30 -1.07 -4.52
C LEU A 68 14.40 -0.10 -4.07
N GLY A 69 14.08 1.18 -4.11
CA GLY A 69 14.90 2.27 -3.59
C GLY A 69 14.45 2.78 -2.21
N GLY A 70 15.23 3.70 -1.64
CA GLY A 70 14.87 4.43 -0.43
C GLY A 70 14.73 3.53 0.80
N MET A 71 13.65 3.70 1.55
CA MET A 71 13.40 2.96 2.79
C MET A 71 13.14 1.46 2.60
N LEU A 72 12.89 1.01 1.36
CA LEU A 72 12.60 -0.39 1.05
C LEU A 72 13.76 -1.10 0.33
N THR A 73 14.93 -0.45 0.20
CA THR A 73 16.09 -1.07 -0.45
C THR A 73 16.47 -2.40 0.19
N GLY A 74 16.68 -3.42 -0.66
CA GLY A 74 16.97 -4.79 -0.25
C GLY A 74 15.74 -5.60 0.19
N THR A 75 14.55 -5.01 0.23
CA THR A 75 13.30 -5.74 0.50
C THR A 75 12.83 -6.44 -0.77
N GLN A 76 12.44 -7.70 -0.65
CA GLN A 76 11.84 -8.45 -1.75
C GLN A 76 10.44 -7.91 -2.05
N ALA A 77 10.21 -7.52 -3.30
CA ALA A 77 8.91 -7.07 -3.77
C ALA A 77 8.65 -7.57 -5.19
N TYR A 78 7.37 -7.65 -5.53
CA TYR A 78 6.91 -8.03 -6.86
C TYR A 78 5.85 -7.06 -7.36
N ALA A 79 5.83 -6.82 -8.66
CA ALA A 79 4.73 -6.13 -9.30
C ALA A 79 3.46 -7.02 -9.26
N VAL A 80 2.35 -6.43 -8.82
CA VAL A 80 1.01 -7.02 -8.95
C VAL A 80 0.41 -6.49 -10.25
N LEU A 81 0.24 -7.37 -11.24
CA LEU A 81 -0.23 -7.05 -12.59
C LEU A 81 -1.69 -7.48 -12.82
#